data_AF-A0A085J537-F1
#
_entry.id   AF-A0A085J537-F1
#
_cell.length_a   1.000
_cell.length_b   1.000
_cell.length_c   1.000
_cell.angle_alpha   90.00
_cell.angle_beta   90.00
_cell.angle_gamma   90.00
#
_symmetry.space_group_name_H-M   'P 1'
#
loop_
_entity.id
_entity.type
_entity.pdbx_description
1 polymer ?
#
loop_
_entity_poly.entity_id
_entity_poly.type
_entity_poly.pdbx_seq_one_letter_code
_entity_poly.pdbx_strand_id
1 'polypeptide(L)'
;TAAGDTVTILDNGKAIGTATAGSDGSWSSTLPALADGSHSITTTVTDAAGNTSQPSAAIPVTIETTAPAAASDVELTDGNGNNLSGAETNDSTPVLKGT
;
A
#
# COMPACT_ATOMS: atom_id res chain seq x y z
N THR A 1 10.34 -22.17 -12.52
CA THR A 1 11.55 -21.87 -11.73
C THR A 1 12.14 -23.18 -11.28
N ALA A 2 13.46 -23.30 -11.32
CA ALA A 2 14.24 -24.41 -10.79
C ALA A 2 15.20 -23.89 -9.71
N ALA A 3 15.80 -24.81 -8.96
CA ALA A 3 16.73 -24.46 -7.89
C ALA A 3 17.93 -23.66 -8.40
N GLY A 4 18.24 -22.55 -7.72
CA GLY A 4 19.35 -21.66 -8.08
C GLY A 4 19.02 -20.64 -9.17
N ASP A 5 17.85 -20.70 -9.80
CA ASP A 5 17.41 -19.66 -10.74
C ASP A 5 17.30 -18.31 -10.02
N THR A 6 17.60 -17.24 -10.74
CA THR A 6 17.36 -15.87 -10.27
C THR A 6 16.00 -15.40 -10.77
N VAL A 7 15.12 -15.05 -9.84
CA VAL A 7 13.85 -14.40 -10.14
C VAL A 7 14.03 -12.90 -10.00
N THR A 8 13.72 -12.15 -11.05
CA THR A 8 13.66 -10.68 -11.02
C THR A 8 12.21 -10.25 -10.91
N ILE A 9 11.88 -9.44 -9.91
CA ILE A 9 10.56 -8.84 -9.73
C ILE A 9 10.55 -7.46 -10.39
N LEU A 10 9.57 -7.20 -11.24
CA LEU A 10 9.40 -5.94 -11.94
C LEU A 10 8.08 -5.28 -11.58
N ASP A 11 8.11 -3.97 -11.41
CA ASP A 11 6.94 -3.11 -11.32
C ASP A 11 6.91 -2.20 -12.56
N ASN A 12 5.81 -2.28 -13.32
CA ASN A 12 5.64 -1.51 -14.56
C ASN A 12 6.83 -1.66 -15.53
N GLY A 13 7.44 -2.85 -15.55
CA GLY A 13 8.61 -3.19 -16.38
C GLY A 13 9.97 -2.77 -15.81
N LYS A 14 10.02 -2.14 -14.62
CA LYS A 14 11.26 -1.79 -13.93
C LYS A 14 11.59 -2.79 -12.83
N ALA A 15 12.80 -3.32 -12.79
CA ALA A 15 13.24 -4.21 -11.72
C ALA A 15 13.22 -3.49 -10.36
N ILE A 16 12.57 -4.10 -9.38
CA ILE A 16 12.42 -3.59 -8.00
C ILE A 16 12.93 -4.57 -6.93
N GLY A 17 13.31 -5.78 -7.33
CA GLY A 17 13.87 -6.76 -6.43
C GLY A 17 14.28 -8.04 -7.14
N THR A 18 15.01 -8.89 -6.43
CA THR A 18 15.38 -10.22 -6.88
C THR A 18 15.19 -11.25 -5.76
N ALA A 19 15.12 -12.51 -6.13
CA ALA A 19 15.21 -13.65 -5.23
C ALA A 19 15.89 -14.83 -5.92
N THR A 20 16.53 -15.69 -5.14
CA THR A 20 17.04 -16.97 -5.64
C THR A 20 16.03 -18.06 -5.31
N ALA A 21 15.71 -18.90 -6.31
CA ALA A 21 14.82 -20.04 -6.11
C ALA A 21 15.50 -21.14 -5.29
N GLY A 22 14.79 -21.63 -4.28
CA GLY A 22 15.18 -22.75 -3.43
C GLY A 22 15.13 -24.09 -4.16
N SER A 23 15.51 -25.16 -3.47
CA SER A 23 15.58 -26.52 -4.03
C SER A 23 14.26 -27.05 -4.60
N ASP A 24 13.14 -26.53 -4.11
CA ASP A 24 11.78 -26.84 -4.54
C ASP A 24 11.24 -25.84 -5.59
N GLY A 25 12.04 -24.87 -6.01
CA GLY A 25 11.65 -23.80 -6.92
C GLY A 25 10.89 -22.64 -6.26
N SER A 26 10.65 -22.70 -4.95
CA SER A 26 10.03 -21.64 -4.16
C SER A 26 10.99 -20.48 -3.94
N TRP A 27 10.46 -19.26 -3.86
CA TRP A 27 11.25 -18.06 -3.59
C TRP A 27 10.37 -17.01 -2.92
N SER A 28 10.99 -16.10 -2.18
CA SER A 28 10.34 -14.93 -1.59
C SER A 28 11.30 -13.77 -1.63
N SER A 29 10.78 -12.55 -1.81
CA SER A 29 11.57 -11.32 -1.72
C SER A 29 10.80 -10.29 -0.90
N THR A 30 11.54 -9.47 -0.16
CA THR A 30 10.99 -8.24 0.44
C THR A 30 11.29 -7.09 -0.50
N LEU A 31 10.26 -6.45 -1.01
CA LEU A 31 10.38 -5.34 -1.94
C LEU A 31 10.55 -4.01 -1.17
N PRO A 32 11.19 -2.99 -1.78
CA PRO A 32 11.16 -1.64 -1.24
C PRO A 32 9.72 -1.11 -1.19
N ALA A 33 9.51 -0.07 -0.39
CA ALA A 33 8.24 0.66 -0.43
C ALA A 33 7.99 1.20 -1.83
N LEU A 34 6.79 0.96 -2.34
CA LEU A 34 6.29 1.50 -3.59
C LEU A 34 5.41 2.71 -3.29
N ALA A 35 5.36 3.66 -4.23
CA ALA A 35 4.54 4.86 -4.09
C ALA A 35 3.05 4.52 -4.20
N ASP A 36 2.19 5.45 -3.80
CA ASP A 36 0.76 5.34 -4.07
C ASP A 36 0.50 5.33 -5.57
N GLY A 37 -0.51 4.55 -5.99
CA GLY A 37 -0.91 4.42 -7.38
C GLY A 37 -1.04 2.98 -7.85
N SER A 38 -1.12 2.82 -9.17
CA SER A 38 -1.29 1.53 -9.83
C SER A 38 0.04 0.91 -10.24
N HIS A 39 0.21 -0.36 -9.90
CA HIS A 39 1.39 -1.17 -10.15
C HIS A 39 1.01 -2.43 -10.92
N SER A 40 1.87 -2.80 -11.87
CA SER A 40 1.77 -4.04 -12.63
C SER A 40 2.97 -4.92 -12.30
N ILE A 41 2.80 -5.82 -11.34
CA ILE A 41 3.88 -6.69 -10.87
C ILE A 41 4.02 -7.90 -11.79
N THR A 42 5.23 -8.10 -12.31
CA THR A 42 5.60 -9.26 -13.14
C THR A 42 6.93 -9.84 -12.68
N THR A 43 7.24 -11.04 -13.13
CA THR A 43 8.54 -11.67 -12.85
C THR A 43 9.19 -12.21 -14.12
N THR A 44 10.51 -12.13 -14.20
CA THR A 44 11.32 -12.92 -15.14
C THR A 44 12.21 -13.88 -14.37
N VAL A 45 12.58 -14.98 -15.01
CA VAL A 45 13.45 -16.01 -14.44
C VAL A 45 14.69 -16.13 -15.31
N THR A 46 15.87 -16.07 -14.70
CA THR A 46 17.16 -16.28 -15.35
C THR A 46 17.81 -17.54 -14.78
N ASP A 47 18.13 -18.49 -15.65
CA ASP A 47 18.83 -19.74 -15.27
C ASP A 47 20.34 -19.52 -15.08
N ALA A 48 21.04 -20.55 -14.59
CA ALA A 48 22.50 -20.50 -14.38
C ALA A 48 23.32 -20.34 -15.67
N ALA A 49 22.73 -20.62 -16.84
CA ALA A 49 23.36 -20.42 -18.14
C ALA A 49 23.12 -19.00 -18.70
N GLY A 50 22.33 -18.17 -18.01
CA GLY A 50 22.02 -16.79 -18.39
C GLY A 50 20.79 -16.63 -19.29
N ASN A 51 20.01 -17.69 -19.54
CA ASN A 51 18.79 -17.58 -20.34
C ASN A 51 17.68 -16.95 -19.50
N THR A 52 17.03 -15.91 -20.02
CA THR A 52 15.95 -15.19 -19.32
C THR A 52 14.59 -15.41 -19.98
N SER A 53 13.56 -15.69 -19.18
CA SER A 53 12.19 -15.87 -19.66
C SER A 53 11.54 -14.57 -20.13
N GLN A 54 10.41 -14.68 -20.85
CA GLN A 54 9.48 -13.56 -20.95
C GLN A 54 8.87 -13.23 -19.56
N PRO A 55 8.41 -11.99 -19.34
CA PRO A 55 7.68 -11.63 -18.12
C PRO A 55 6.44 -12.51 -17.93
N SER A 56 6.13 -12.81 -16.67
CA SER A 56 4.88 -13.50 -16.30
C SER A 56 3.64 -12.67 -16.64
N ALA A 57 2.46 -13.27 -16.48
CA ALA A 57 1.22 -12.50 -16.41
C ALA A 57 1.31 -11.45 -15.29
N ALA A 58 0.75 -10.27 -15.54
CA ALA A 58 0.76 -9.17 -14.60
C ALA A 58 -0.20 -9.41 -13.42
N ILE A 59 0.28 -9.07 -12.23
CA ILE A 59 -0.52 -8.96 -11.01
C ILE A 59 -0.78 -7.47 -10.78
N PRO A 60 -2.03 -6.99 -10.95
CA PRO A 60 -2.36 -5.60 -10.68
C PRO A 60 -2.41 -5.35 -9.17
N VAL A 61 -1.72 -4.30 -8.71
CA VAL A 61 -1.72 -3.87 -7.32
C VAL A 61 -2.01 -2.38 -7.28
N THR A 62 -2.88 -1.95 -6.36
CA THR A 62 -3.09 -0.52 -6.09
C THR A 62 -2.66 -0.24 -4.66
N ILE A 63 -1.79 0.75 -4.50
CA ILE A 63 -1.28 1.20 -3.20
C ILE A 63 -1.92 2.54 -2.89
N GLU A 64 -2.49 2.64 -1.69
CA GLU A 64 -3.10 3.86 -1.17
C GLU A 64 -2.69 3.97 0.31
N THR A 65 -1.71 4.83 0.59
CA THR A 65 -1.18 5.06 1.92
C THR A 65 -1.51 6.46 2.44
N THR A 66 -2.15 7.30 1.62
CA THR A 66 -2.54 8.64 2.01
C THR A 66 -3.71 8.57 2.98
N ALA A 67 -3.48 9.02 4.21
CA ALA A 67 -4.54 9.13 5.21
C ALA A 67 -5.58 10.18 4.76
N PRO A 68 -6.87 9.99 5.09
CA PRO A 68 -7.86 11.04 4.92
C PRO A 68 -7.43 12.33 5.62
N ALA A 69 -7.82 13.47 5.05
CA ALA A 69 -7.65 14.75 5.74
C ALA A 69 -8.38 14.71 7.09
N ALA A 70 -7.77 15.31 8.11
CA ALA A 70 -8.46 15.52 9.37
C ALA A 70 -9.72 16.38 9.12
N ALA A 71 -10.81 16.07 9.84
CA ALA A 71 -12.01 16.90 9.79
C ALA A 71 -11.66 18.34 10.18
N SER A 72 -12.11 19.30 9.38
CA SER A 72 -12.00 20.73 9.69
C SER A 72 -13.28 21.22 10.36
N ASP A 73 -13.23 22.45 10.88
CA ASP A 73 -14.39 23.13 11.46
C ASP A 73 -15.11 22.31 12.53
N VAL A 74 -14.33 21.61 13.35
CA VAL A 74 -14.87 20.82 14.46
C VAL A 74 -15.47 21.75 15.50
N GLU A 75 -16.79 21.70 15.64
CA GLU A 75 -17.55 22.54 16.56
C GLU A 75 -18.37 21.67 17.51
N LEU A 76 -18.32 22.01 18.80
CA LEU A 76 -19.19 21.45 19.83
C LEU A 76 -20.17 22.54 20.24
N THR A 77 -21.47 22.31 20.05
CA THR A 77 -22.52 23.25 20.46
C THR A 77 -23.52 22.60 21.41
N ASP A 78 -24.26 23.42 22.17
CA ASP A 78 -25.47 22.97 22.86
C ASP A 78 -26.68 22.87 21.89
N GLY A 79 -27.83 22.47 22.44
CA GLY A 79 -29.11 22.42 21.72
C GLY A 79 -29.64 23.78 21.24
N ASN A 80 -29.06 24.90 21.70
CA ASN A 80 -29.37 26.26 21.26
C ASN A 80 -28.35 26.79 20.22
N GLY A 81 -27.29 26.03 19.93
CA GLY A 81 -26.23 26.42 19.00
C GLY A 81 -25.13 27.27 19.64
N ASN A 82 -25.04 27.35 20.97
CA ASN A 82 -23.95 28.03 21.64
C ASN A 82 -22.70 27.14 21.68
N ASN A 83 -21.53 27.72 21.37
CA ASN A 83 -20.25 27.00 21.37
C ASN A 83 -19.87 26.57 22.80
N LEU A 84 -19.52 25.29 22.95
CA LEU A 84 -19.14 24.64 24.21
C LEU A 84 -17.64 24.31 24.28
N SER A 85 -16.83 24.76 23.32
CA SER A 85 -15.39 24.49 23.29
C SER A 85 -14.69 25.01 24.54
N GLY A 86 -14.12 24.11 25.33
CA GLY A 86 -13.44 24.42 26.60
C GLY A 86 -14.38 24.76 27.76
N ALA A 87 -15.70 24.60 27.58
CA ALA A 87 -16.70 24.88 28.61
C ALA A 87 -17.23 23.58 29.24
N GLU A 88 -17.65 23.67 30.50
CA GLU A 88 -18.49 22.65 31.12
C GLU A 88 -19.95 22.90 30.73
N THR A 89 -20.71 21.83 30.46
CA THR A 89 -22.14 21.93 30.13
C THR A 89 -22.93 20.89 30.93
N ASN A 90 -24.18 21.22 31.26
CA ASN A 90 -25.19 20.27 31.73
C ASN A 90 -26.24 19.95 30.65
N ASP A 91 -26.06 20.44 29.41
CA ASP A 91 -26.87 20.03 28.27
C ASP A 91 -26.71 18.53 28.02
N SER A 92 -27.83 17.81 27.96
CA SER A 92 -27.87 16.37 27.69
C SER A 92 -27.79 16.03 26.20
N THR A 93 -27.88 17.03 25.31
CA THR A 93 -27.89 16.86 23.85
C THR A 93 -26.87 17.74 23.11
N PRO A 94 -25.58 17.72 23.49
CA PRO A 94 -24.57 18.47 22.76
C PRO A 94 -24.44 17.94 21.32
N VAL A 95 -24.07 18.81 20.40
CA VAL A 95 -23.90 18.49 18.98
C VAL A 95 -22.43 18.69 18.59
N LEU A 96 -21.82 17.63 18.06
CA LEU A 96 -20.49 17.68 17.44
C LEU A 96 -20.64 17.68 15.92
N LYS A 97 -20.05 18.66 15.24
CA LYS A 97 -20.04 18.79 13.78
C LYS A 97 -18.61 19.03 13.28
N GLY A 98 -18.38 18.76 12.00
CA GLY A 98 -17.14 19.04 11.28
C GLY A 98 -17.35 18.79 9.79
N THR A 99 -16.39 19.16 8.96
CA THR A 99 -16.39 18.95 7.50
C THR A 99 -15.20 18.10 7.05
#